data_AF-A0A1E4GUR9-F1
#
_entry.id   AF-A0A1E4GUR9-F1
#
_cell.length_a   1.000
_cell.length_b   1.000
_cell.length_c   1.000
_cell.angle_alpha   90.00
_cell.angle_beta   90.00
_cell.angle_gamma   90.00
#
_symmetry.space_group_name_H-M   'P 1'
#
loop_
_entity.id
_entity.type
_entity.pdbx_description
1 polymer ?
#
loop_
_entity_poly.entity_id
_entity_poly.type
_entity_poly.pdbx_seq_one_letter_code
_entity_poly.pdbx_strand_id
1 'polypeptide(L)'
;MPAPKKSRGALLRALGVVVLLAAIGWGLWYFLEGRWYESTDDAYVNGNVVQITPQVPGTVVSIGADDGNLVHAGDVLVKLDPSDADVALAEAKANLALTVRKVRGLYSSVSGAHADVAASQTAVAKARSDYERRVALAKSGAISTEELAHARDALTTAQNALITAQQQYQTSKVLVDDTVVASHPDVQVAAAQLRAAYLADARTQLLAPVDGYVAKRSVQVGQRVQPGTPLMAVVPLHQVWIDANFKETQLTDMRIGQPVEIESDVYGGAVSYTGKVE
;
A
#
# COMPACT_ATOMS: atom_id res chain seq x y z
N MET A 1 -71.02 44.24 -63.81
CA MET A 1 -69.75 43.80 -64.43
C MET A 1 -69.05 42.85 -63.45
N PRO A 2 -68.84 41.57 -63.78
CA PRO A 2 -68.33 40.59 -62.82
C PRO A 2 -66.79 40.60 -62.75
N ALA A 3 -66.26 40.38 -61.54
CA ALA A 3 -64.83 40.32 -61.21
C ALA A 3 -64.11 39.14 -61.88
N PRO A 4 -62.82 39.27 -62.26
CA PRO A 4 -62.09 38.20 -62.93
C PRO A 4 -61.80 37.05 -61.94
N LYS A 5 -62.35 35.87 -62.22
CA LYS A 5 -61.99 34.61 -61.56
C LYS A 5 -60.53 34.29 -61.90
N LYS A 6 -59.60 34.68 -61.04
CA LYS A 6 -58.19 34.26 -61.11
C LYS A 6 -58.14 32.72 -61.16
N SER A 7 -57.50 32.22 -62.20
CA SER A 7 -57.52 30.83 -62.63
C SER A 7 -56.91 29.92 -61.56
N ARG A 8 -57.73 29.05 -60.97
CA ARG A 8 -57.30 27.98 -60.07
C ARG A 8 -56.14 27.15 -60.65
N GLY A 9 -56.02 27.07 -61.99
CA GLY A 9 -54.92 26.41 -62.70
C GLY A 9 -53.55 27.12 -62.61
N ALA A 10 -53.49 28.45 -62.50
CA ALA A 10 -52.21 29.16 -62.30
C ALA A 10 -51.71 29.00 -60.86
N LEU A 11 -52.63 28.99 -59.89
CA LEU A 11 -52.34 28.72 -58.48
C LEU A 11 -51.86 27.28 -58.25
N LEU A 12 -52.46 26.30 -58.94
CA LEU A 12 -52.01 24.90 -58.91
C LEU A 12 -50.64 24.69 -59.57
N ARG A 13 -50.34 25.41 -60.67
CA ARG A 13 -49.00 25.38 -61.29
C ARG A 13 -47.94 26.03 -60.40
N ALA A 14 -48.27 27.16 -59.77
CA ALA A 14 -47.38 27.81 -58.82
C ALA A 14 -47.11 26.90 -57.60
N LEU A 15 -48.14 26.24 -57.06
CA LEU A 15 -47.98 25.25 -56.00
C LEU A 15 -47.13 24.06 -56.45
N GLY A 16 -47.35 23.56 -57.67
CA GLY A 16 -46.54 22.48 -58.25
C GLY A 16 -45.06 22.86 -58.37
N VAL A 17 -44.74 24.08 -58.80
CA VAL A 17 -43.36 24.58 -58.86
C VAL A 17 -42.76 24.74 -57.46
N VAL A 18 -43.51 25.23 -56.47
CA VAL A 18 -43.04 25.35 -55.09
C VAL A 18 -42.75 23.99 -54.47
N VAL A 19 -43.63 23.00 -54.68
CA VAL A 19 -43.40 21.62 -54.23
C VAL A 19 -42.20 21.00 -54.94
N LEU A 20 -42.02 21.25 -56.24
CA LEU A 20 -40.87 20.78 -56.99
C LEU A 20 -39.55 21.39 -56.47
N LEU A 21 -39.55 22.70 -56.18
CA LEU A 21 -38.40 23.39 -55.60
C LEU A 21 -38.12 22.95 -54.17
N ALA A 22 -39.14 22.67 -53.36
CA ALA A 22 -38.98 22.09 -52.02
C ALA A 22 -38.42 20.66 -52.09
N ALA A 23 -38.88 19.85 -53.05
CA ALA A 23 -38.36 18.50 -53.28
C ALA A 23 -36.93 18.51 -53.80
N ILE A 24 -36.58 19.44 -54.69
CA ILE A 24 -35.20 19.65 -55.16
C ILE A 24 -34.32 20.16 -54.01
N GLY A 25 -34.81 21.09 -53.20
CA GLY A 25 -34.09 21.60 -52.02
C GLY A 25 -33.85 20.52 -50.97
N TRP A 26 -34.87 19.71 -50.68
CA TRP A 26 -34.74 18.56 -49.78
C TRP A 26 -33.81 17.48 -50.37
N GLY A 27 -33.93 17.20 -51.67
CA GLY A 27 -33.06 16.25 -52.37
C GLY A 27 -31.60 16.70 -52.39
N LEU A 28 -31.34 17.99 -52.63
CA LEU A 28 -30.01 18.59 -52.53
C LEU A 28 -29.48 18.50 -51.10
N TRP A 29 -30.26 18.89 -50.09
CA TRP A 29 -29.82 18.78 -48.69
C TRP A 29 -29.54 17.34 -48.27
N TYR A 30 -30.39 16.39 -48.69
CA TYR A 30 -30.22 14.97 -48.40
C TYR A 30 -28.98 14.37 -49.10
N PHE A 31 -28.72 14.75 -50.35
CA PHE A 31 -27.55 14.26 -51.11
C PHE A 31 -26.23 14.94 -50.73
N LEU A 32 -26.27 16.22 -50.36
CA LEU A 32 -25.06 16.99 -50.01
C LEU A 32 -24.68 16.85 -48.54
N GLU A 33 -25.64 16.77 -47.62
CA GLU A 33 -25.36 16.84 -46.17
C GLU A 33 -25.86 15.59 -45.43
N GLY A 34 -27.13 15.22 -45.61
CA GLY A 34 -27.80 14.23 -44.76
C GLY A 34 -27.31 12.78 -44.90
N ARG A 35 -26.62 12.43 -46.00
CA ARG A 35 -26.06 11.08 -46.22
C ARG A 35 -24.73 10.84 -45.49
N TRP A 36 -23.98 11.89 -45.15
CA TRP A 36 -22.58 11.77 -44.75
C TRP A 36 -22.36 11.78 -43.24
N TYR A 37 -23.44 11.99 -42.47
CA TYR A 37 -23.42 11.99 -41.02
C TYR A 37 -24.29 10.85 -40.48
N GLU A 38 -23.68 10.00 -39.65
CA GLU A 38 -24.40 8.99 -38.89
C GLU A 38 -24.57 9.50 -37.46
N SER A 39 -25.80 9.46 -36.95
CA SER A 39 -26.13 9.86 -35.58
C SER A 39 -26.71 8.67 -34.81
N THR A 40 -26.41 8.60 -33.52
CA THR A 40 -27.04 7.66 -32.59
C THR A 40 -27.24 8.35 -31.25
N ASP A 41 -28.39 8.09 -30.64
CA ASP A 41 -28.70 8.52 -29.27
C ASP A 41 -28.35 7.41 -28.26
N ASP A 42 -27.98 6.21 -28.74
CA ASP A 42 -27.60 5.07 -27.91
C ASP A 42 -26.10 5.11 -27.61
N ALA A 43 -25.70 6.06 -26.77
CA ALA A 43 -24.31 6.28 -26.39
C ALA A 43 -24.14 6.41 -24.88
N TYR A 44 -23.13 5.73 -24.33
CA TYR A 44 -22.85 5.70 -22.89
C TYR A 44 -21.45 6.20 -22.60
N VAL A 45 -21.34 7.09 -21.60
CA VAL A 45 -20.04 7.50 -21.06
C VAL A 45 -19.50 6.38 -20.18
N ASN A 46 -18.34 5.85 -20.56
CA ASN A 46 -17.59 4.86 -19.82
C ASN A 46 -16.24 5.43 -19.37
N GLY A 47 -15.61 4.77 -18.41
CA GLY A 47 -14.32 5.17 -17.89
C GLY A 47 -13.71 4.09 -17.01
N ASN A 48 -12.41 4.24 -16.74
CA ASN A 48 -11.71 3.32 -15.86
C ASN A 48 -12.27 3.40 -14.44
N VAL A 49 -12.74 2.27 -13.90
CA VAL A 49 -13.32 2.20 -12.56
C VAL A 49 -12.27 1.71 -11.57
N VAL A 50 -11.85 2.58 -10.67
CA VAL A 50 -10.93 2.23 -9.58
C VAL A 50 -11.73 1.79 -8.37
N GLN A 51 -11.70 0.48 -8.09
CA GLN A 51 -12.40 -0.09 -6.94
C GLN A 51 -11.58 0.05 -5.66
N ILE A 52 -12.22 0.61 -4.64
CA ILE A 52 -11.69 0.78 -3.31
C ILE A 52 -12.14 -0.40 -2.45
N THR A 53 -11.18 -1.22 -2.04
CA THR A 53 -11.40 -2.43 -1.23
C THR A 53 -10.55 -2.36 0.04
N PRO A 54 -11.05 -2.88 1.17
CA PRO A 54 -10.26 -2.94 2.39
C PRO A 54 -9.21 -4.04 2.27
N GLN A 55 -8.08 -3.85 2.95
CA GLN A 55 -7.02 -4.86 3.07
C GLN A 55 -7.06 -5.58 4.42
N VAL A 56 -7.79 -5.02 5.40
CA VAL A 56 -7.97 -5.56 6.75
C VAL A 56 -9.46 -5.68 7.05
N PRO A 57 -9.88 -6.69 7.83
CA PRO A 57 -11.26 -6.76 8.31
C PRO A 57 -11.54 -5.65 9.31
N GLY A 58 -12.77 -5.17 9.37
CA GLY A 58 -13.15 -4.13 10.34
C GLY A 58 -14.61 -3.71 10.24
N THR A 59 -15.03 -2.89 11.19
CA THR A 59 -16.33 -2.22 11.16
C THR A 59 -16.16 -0.79 10.68
N VAL A 60 -17.01 -0.35 9.77
CA VAL A 60 -16.96 1.00 9.22
C VAL A 60 -17.45 2.00 10.26
N VAL A 61 -16.60 2.96 10.62
CA VAL A 61 -16.93 4.00 11.61
C VAL A 61 -17.25 5.35 10.97
N SER A 62 -16.68 5.64 9.80
CA SER A 62 -17.00 6.86 9.05
C SER A 62 -16.80 6.68 7.55
N ILE A 63 -17.55 7.49 6.80
CA ILE A 63 -17.51 7.58 5.34
C ILE A 63 -17.22 9.04 5.01
N GLY A 64 -16.18 9.30 4.22
CA GLY A 64 -15.71 10.64 3.88
C GLY A 64 -16.22 11.17 2.54
N ALA A 65 -16.83 10.33 1.71
CA ALA A 65 -17.39 10.72 0.42
C ALA A 65 -18.66 9.94 0.07
N ASP A 66 -19.59 10.61 -0.60
CA ASP A 66 -20.83 10.05 -1.14
C ASP A 66 -20.81 10.06 -2.68
N ASP A 67 -21.78 9.38 -3.28
CA ASP A 67 -21.95 9.30 -4.73
C ASP A 67 -22.01 10.71 -5.36
N GLY A 68 -21.22 10.91 -6.42
CA GLY A 68 -21.11 12.18 -7.13
C GLY A 68 -20.14 13.19 -6.51
N ASN A 69 -19.53 12.91 -5.37
CA ASN A 69 -18.50 13.79 -4.82
C ASN A 69 -17.18 13.69 -5.60
N LEU A 70 -16.54 14.83 -5.82
CA LEU A 70 -15.16 14.91 -6.26
C LEU A 70 -14.23 14.59 -5.07
N VAL A 71 -13.29 13.67 -5.29
CA VAL A 71 -12.25 13.29 -4.33
C VAL A 71 -10.88 13.45 -4.97
N HIS A 72 -9.89 13.80 -4.15
CA HIS A 72 -8.50 13.91 -4.56
C HIS A 72 -7.70 12.72 -4.02
N ALA A 73 -6.60 12.40 -4.67
CA ALA A 73 -5.67 11.37 -4.23
C ALA A 73 -5.18 11.67 -2.81
N GLY A 74 -5.34 10.70 -1.91
CA GLY A 74 -5.03 10.82 -0.48
C GLY A 74 -6.23 11.17 0.41
N ASP A 75 -7.39 11.54 -0.15
CA ASP A 75 -8.59 11.80 0.66
C ASP A 75 -9.07 10.52 1.34
N VAL A 76 -9.49 10.63 2.61
CA VAL A 76 -10.01 9.51 3.39
C VAL A 76 -11.45 9.20 2.94
N LEU A 77 -11.64 8.06 2.28
CA LEU A 77 -12.94 7.64 1.75
C LEU A 77 -13.74 6.85 2.78
N VAL A 78 -13.09 5.90 3.45
CA VAL A 78 -13.71 5.04 4.45
C VAL A 78 -12.74 4.83 5.60
N LYS A 79 -13.23 4.94 6.82
CA LYS A 79 -12.47 4.60 8.03
C LYS A 79 -13.09 3.39 8.71
N LEU A 80 -12.26 2.41 9.00
CA LEU A 80 -12.59 1.26 9.84
C LEU A 80 -12.22 1.56 11.30
N ASP A 81 -12.88 0.87 12.23
CA ASP A 81 -12.57 0.93 13.66
C ASP A 81 -11.11 0.49 13.90
N PRO A 82 -10.24 1.38 14.40
CA PRO A 82 -8.83 1.07 14.61
C PRO A 82 -8.58 0.38 15.95
N SER A 83 -9.56 0.22 16.83
CA SER A 83 -9.35 -0.19 18.23
C SER A 83 -8.49 -1.46 18.38
N ASP A 84 -8.77 -2.50 17.59
CA ASP A 84 -7.99 -3.75 17.62
C ASP A 84 -6.57 -3.55 17.07
N ALA A 85 -6.42 -2.72 16.04
CA ALA A 85 -5.14 -2.41 15.42
C ALA A 85 -4.25 -1.53 16.31
N ASP A 86 -4.84 -0.55 17.01
CA ASP A 86 -4.20 0.30 18.00
C ASP A 86 -3.64 -0.53 19.18
N VAL A 87 -4.43 -1.48 19.68
CA VAL A 87 -4.00 -2.40 20.73
C VAL A 87 -2.86 -3.28 20.24
N ALA A 88 -2.97 -3.87 19.04
CA ALA A 88 -1.91 -4.68 18.45
C ALA A 88 -0.62 -3.87 18.20
N LEU A 89 -0.74 -2.61 17.79
CA LEU A 89 0.38 -1.69 17.61
C LEU A 89 1.07 -1.37 18.94
N ALA A 90 0.29 -1.11 19.99
CA ALA A 90 0.80 -0.88 21.33
C ALA A 90 1.52 -2.11 21.89
N GLU A 91 0.95 -3.30 21.71
CA GLU A 91 1.55 -4.58 22.10
C GLU A 91 2.88 -4.82 21.36
N ALA A 92 2.90 -4.66 20.04
CA ALA A 92 4.12 -4.84 19.26
C ALA A 92 5.22 -3.84 19.64
N LYS A 93 4.85 -2.60 19.97
CA LYS A 93 5.79 -1.58 20.47
C LYS A 93 6.36 -1.97 21.84
N ALA A 94 5.53 -2.49 22.75
CA ALA A 94 5.97 -2.98 24.04
C ALA A 94 6.89 -4.20 23.90
N ASN A 95 6.55 -5.13 23.00
CA ASN A 95 7.36 -6.32 22.70
C ASN A 95 8.75 -5.95 22.14
N LEU A 96 8.83 -4.97 21.25
CA LEU A 96 10.12 -4.44 20.78
C LEU A 96 10.94 -3.85 21.94
N ALA A 97 10.32 -3.06 22.82
CA ALA A 97 11.02 -2.49 23.96
C ALA A 97 11.53 -3.57 24.94
N LEU A 98 10.73 -4.61 25.20
CA LEU A 98 11.13 -5.77 26.01
C LEU A 98 12.29 -6.53 25.36
N THR A 99 12.22 -6.77 24.06
CA THR A 99 13.24 -7.48 23.30
C THR A 99 14.57 -6.71 23.28
N VAL A 100 14.53 -5.39 23.07
CA VAL A 100 15.73 -4.54 23.17
C VAL A 100 16.35 -4.61 24.57
N ARG A 101 15.54 -4.60 25.63
CA ARG A 101 16.04 -4.76 27.01
C ARG A 101 16.67 -6.14 27.25
N LYS A 102 16.02 -7.21 26.77
CA LYS A 102 16.55 -8.58 26.83
C LYS A 102 17.91 -8.67 26.15
N VAL A 103 18.03 -8.16 24.92
CA VAL A 103 19.29 -8.18 24.16
C VAL A 103 20.37 -7.35 24.87
N ARG A 104 20.06 -6.16 25.38
CA ARG A 104 21.01 -5.39 26.22
C ARG A 104 21.49 -6.19 27.43
N GLY A 105 20.62 -6.98 28.05
CA GLY A 105 20.98 -7.92 29.12
C GLY A 105 22.01 -8.96 28.68
N LEU A 106 21.90 -9.51 27.47
CA LEU A 106 22.87 -10.44 26.91
C LEU A 106 24.26 -9.80 26.76
N TYR A 107 24.35 -8.60 26.20
CA TYR A 107 25.62 -7.87 26.12
C TYR A 107 26.21 -7.58 27.50
N SER A 108 25.38 -7.20 28.48
CA SER A 108 25.83 -7.02 29.85
C SER A 108 26.36 -8.32 30.46
N SER A 109 25.73 -9.45 30.17
CA SER A 109 26.18 -10.78 30.61
C SER A 109 27.54 -11.14 30.01
N VAL A 110 27.78 -10.82 28.73
CA VAL A 110 29.08 -11.03 28.07
C VAL A 110 30.17 -10.19 28.74
N SER A 111 29.87 -8.93 29.06
CA SER A 111 30.79 -8.06 29.79
C SER A 111 31.10 -8.60 31.18
N GLY A 112 30.12 -9.16 31.90
CA GLY A 112 30.31 -9.81 33.19
C GLY A 112 31.22 -11.03 33.08
N ALA A 113 30.92 -11.95 32.16
CA ALA A 113 31.72 -13.14 31.95
C ALA A 113 33.17 -12.82 31.50
N HIS A 114 33.37 -11.73 30.74
CA HIS A 114 34.70 -11.25 30.39
C HIS A 114 35.48 -10.76 31.62
N ALA A 115 34.82 -10.06 32.53
CA ALA A 115 35.44 -9.64 33.80
C ALA A 115 35.81 -10.85 34.68
N ASP A 116 34.96 -11.88 34.70
CA ASP A 116 35.25 -13.14 35.42
C ASP A 116 36.48 -13.85 34.87
N VAL A 117 36.65 -13.89 33.54
CA VAL A 117 37.87 -14.42 32.90
C VAL A 117 39.10 -13.63 33.37
N ALA A 118 39.04 -12.29 33.39
CA ALA A 118 40.16 -11.46 33.85
C ALA A 118 40.49 -11.69 35.34
N ALA A 119 39.47 -11.90 36.18
CA ALA A 119 39.65 -12.24 37.59
C ALA A 119 40.32 -13.62 37.75
N SER A 120 39.86 -14.64 37.02
CA SER A 120 40.47 -15.98 37.04
C SER A 120 41.89 -15.98 36.48
N GLN A 121 42.20 -15.18 35.45
CA GLN A 121 43.56 -15.01 34.95
C GLN A 121 44.50 -14.45 36.03
N THR A 122 44.03 -13.45 36.78
CA THR A 122 44.77 -12.87 37.91
C THR A 122 45.01 -13.90 39.01
N ALA A 123 44.00 -14.72 39.33
CA ALA A 123 44.13 -15.81 40.30
C ALA A 123 45.16 -16.87 39.87
N VAL A 124 45.17 -17.26 38.59
CA VAL A 124 46.18 -18.16 38.02
C VAL A 124 47.57 -17.55 38.09
N ALA A 125 47.73 -16.27 37.74
CA ALA A 125 49.03 -15.59 37.80
C ALA A 125 49.59 -15.55 39.23
N LYS A 126 48.74 -15.27 40.22
CA LYS A 126 49.09 -15.32 41.64
C LYS A 126 49.51 -16.73 42.08
N ALA A 127 48.67 -17.73 41.84
CA ALA A 127 48.94 -19.12 42.21
C ALA A 127 50.23 -19.65 41.55
N ARG A 128 50.50 -19.23 40.30
CA ARG A 128 51.71 -19.56 39.59
C ARG A 128 52.95 -18.94 40.22
N SER A 129 52.91 -17.64 40.55
CA SER A 129 54.03 -16.96 41.23
C SER A 129 54.32 -17.59 42.59
N ASP A 130 53.28 -17.95 43.35
CA ASP A 130 53.43 -18.62 44.65
C ASP A 130 54.01 -20.03 44.50
N TYR A 131 53.57 -20.80 43.50
CA TYR A 131 54.15 -22.10 43.17
C TYR A 131 55.63 -21.99 42.79
N GLU A 132 55.98 -21.07 41.90
CA GLU A 132 57.37 -20.85 41.45
C GLU A 132 58.28 -20.44 42.62
N ARG A 133 57.80 -19.58 43.51
CA ARG A 133 58.52 -19.18 44.74
C ARG A 133 58.76 -20.37 45.67
N ARG A 134 57.74 -21.21 45.88
CA ARG A 134 57.84 -22.41 46.73
C ARG A 134 58.76 -23.47 46.12
N VAL A 135 58.75 -23.64 44.80
CA VAL A 135 59.70 -24.51 44.10
C VAL A 135 61.15 -24.06 44.35
N ALA A 136 61.43 -22.76 44.34
CA ALA A 136 62.76 -22.25 44.66
C ALA A 136 63.18 -22.54 46.12
N LEU A 137 62.26 -22.38 47.07
CA LEU A 137 62.50 -22.67 48.50
C LEU A 137 62.65 -24.17 48.81
N ALA A 138 61.95 -25.03 48.07
CA ALA A 138 62.08 -26.48 48.21
C ALA A 138 63.47 -26.98 47.78
N LYS A 139 64.06 -26.36 46.73
CA LYS A 139 65.42 -26.68 46.27
C LYS A 139 66.49 -26.36 47.33
N SER A 140 66.26 -25.37 48.18
CA SER A 140 67.14 -25.05 49.31
C SER A 140 66.82 -25.84 50.59
N GLY A 141 65.89 -26.80 50.54
CA GLY A 141 65.48 -27.61 51.70
C GLY A 141 64.63 -26.86 52.74
N ALA A 142 64.12 -25.67 52.40
CA ALA A 142 63.45 -24.77 53.35
C ALA A 142 61.94 -25.08 53.55
N ILE A 143 61.35 -25.94 52.71
CA ILE A 143 59.93 -26.34 52.82
C ILE A 143 59.76 -27.85 52.56
N SER A 144 58.66 -28.44 53.05
CA SER A 144 58.32 -29.85 52.85
C SER A 144 57.83 -30.17 51.43
N THR A 145 57.87 -31.44 51.06
CA THR A 145 57.29 -31.94 49.79
C THR A 145 55.77 -31.79 49.73
N GLU A 146 55.10 -31.92 50.88
CA GLU A 146 53.66 -31.71 51.05
C GLU A 146 53.26 -30.25 50.75
N GLU A 147 54.02 -29.27 51.26
CA GLU A 147 53.75 -27.84 51.02
C GLU A 147 53.89 -27.44 49.54
N LEU A 148 54.77 -28.14 48.81
CA LEU A 148 54.93 -27.98 47.36
C LEU A 148 53.78 -28.65 46.59
N ALA A 149 53.31 -29.82 47.05
CA ALA A 149 52.14 -30.49 46.47
C ALA A 149 50.88 -29.63 46.60
N HIS A 150 50.62 -29.06 47.80
CA HIS A 150 49.50 -28.13 48.01
C HIS A 150 49.54 -26.92 47.09
N ALA A 151 50.73 -26.35 46.85
CA ALA A 151 50.88 -25.22 45.92
C ALA A 151 50.62 -25.62 44.45
N ARG A 152 50.99 -26.84 44.05
CA ARG A 152 50.66 -27.38 42.72
C ARG A 152 49.15 -27.60 42.56
N ASP A 153 48.50 -28.15 43.57
CA ASP A 153 47.05 -28.39 43.56
C ASP A 153 46.26 -27.08 43.52
N ALA A 154 46.74 -26.05 44.24
CA ALA A 154 46.18 -24.70 44.20
C ALA A 154 46.30 -24.07 42.79
N LEU A 155 47.46 -24.20 42.15
CA LEU A 155 47.64 -23.75 40.76
C LEU A 155 46.71 -24.49 39.80
N THR A 156 46.62 -25.82 39.93
CA THR A 156 45.76 -26.66 39.08
C THR A 156 44.28 -26.28 39.25
N THR A 157 43.85 -26.03 40.48
CA THR A 157 42.50 -25.53 40.80
C THR A 157 42.22 -24.17 40.14
N ALA A 158 43.17 -23.23 40.23
CA ALA A 158 43.03 -21.92 39.60
C ALA A 158 42.97 -22.02 38.06
N GLN A 159 43.76 -22.91 37.46
CA GLN A 159 43.73 -23.16 36.01
C GLN A 159 42.39 -23.74 35.56
N ASN A 160 41.84 -24.71 36.30
CA ASN A 160 40.53 -25.28 36.01
C ASN A 160 39.42 -24.22 36.13
N ALA A 161 39.50 -23.33 37.13
CA ALA A 161 38.56 -22.22 37.27
C ALA A 161 38.63 -21.25 36.09
N LEU A 162 39.84 -20.94 35.58
CA LEU A 162 40.01 -20.12 34.38
C LEU A 162 39.40 -20.79 33.14
N ILE A 163 39.59 -22.09 32.95
CA ILE A 163 38.99 -22.83 31.83
C ILE A 163 37.45 -22.71 31.90
N THR A 164 36.86 -22.92 33.08
CA THR A 164 35.40 -22.77 33.27
C THR A 164 34.94 -21.35 32.97
N ALA A 165 35.63 -20.32 33.46
CA ALA A 165 35.29 -18.92 33.17
C ALA A 165 35.39 -18.61 31.67
N GLN A 166 36.42 -19.13 30.98
CA GLN A 166 36.58 -18.98 29.54
C GLN A 166 35.43 -19.65 28.78
N GLN A 167 35.04 -20.88 29.15
CA GLN A 167 33.89 -21.55 28.53
C GLN A 167 32.60 -20.75 28.72
N GLN A 168 32.35 -20.23 29.92
CA GLN A 168 31.17 -19.41 30.20
C GLN A 168 31.16 -18.08 29.41
N TYR A 169 32.33 -17.48 29.21
CA TYR A 169 32.46 -16.31 28.33
C TYR A 169 32.14 -16.66 26.88
N GLN A 170 32.66 -17.78 26.35
CA GLN A 170 32.36 -18.19 24.98
C GLN A 170 30.88 -18.49 24.76
N THR A 171 30.22 -19.21 25.69
CA THR A 171 28.78 -19.50 25.59
C THR A 171 27.95 -18.21 25.59
N SER A 172 28.32 -17.24 26.42
CA SER A 172 27.66 -15.93 26.47
C SER A 172 27.92 -15.11 25.21
N LYS A 173 29.14 -15.16 24.67
CA LYS A 173 29.54 -14.44 23.46
C LYS A 173 28.76 -14.92 22.22
N VAL A 174 28.55 -16.23 22.07
CA VAL A 174 27.79 -16.80 20.94
C VAL A 174 26.38 -16.22 20.85
N LEU A 175 25.76 -15.86 21.97
CA LEU A 175 24.42 -15.26 21.99
C LEU A 175 24.36 -13.84 21.43
N VAL A 176 25.49 -13.15 21.28
CA VAL A 176 25.57 -11.77 20.78
C VAL A 176 26.56 -11.60 19.63
N ASP A 177 27.11 -12.71 19.13
CA ASP A 177 28.25 -12.70 18.21
C ASP A 177 27.90 -11.97 16.91
N ASP A 178 28.86 -11.20 16.39
CA ASP A 178 28.75 -10.40 15.17
C ASP A 178 27.52 -9.49 15.04
N THR A 179 26.89 -9.13 16.17
CA THR A 179 25.73 -8.24 16.17
C THR A 179 25.94 -7.03 17.05
N VAL A 180 25.18 -5.96 16.76
CA VAL A 180 24.90 -4.88 17.72
C VAL A 180 23.45 -4.98 18.14
N VAL A 181 23.09 -4.37 19.29
CA VAL A 181 21.70 -4.42 19.81
C VAL A 181 20.64 -4.12 18.75
N ALA A 182 20.91 -3.16 17.85
CA ALA A 182 19.99 -2.79 16.77
C ALA A 182 19.91 -3.83 15.63
N SER A 183 20.99 -4.54 15.32
CA SER A 183 21.05 -5.55 14.25
C SER A 183 20.81 -6.99 14.74
N HIS A 184 20.65 -7.18 16.05
CA HIS A 184 20.39 -8.49 16.64
C HIS A 184 19.11 -9.13 16.07
N PRO A 185 19.11 -10.42 15.67
CA PRO A 185 17.96 -11.08 15.04
C PRO A 185 16.65 -10.94 15.82
N ASP A 186 16.67 -11.18 17.14
CA ASP A 186 15.48 -10.99 18.00
C ASP A 186 14.87 -9.57 17.86
N VAL A 187 15.71 -8.53 17.83
CA VAL A 187 15.27 -7.13 17.71
C VAL A 187 14.72 -6.86 16.32
N GLN A 188 15.34 -7.41 15.28
CA GLN A 188 14.86 -7.29 13.89
C GLN A 188 13.50 -7.94 13.70
N VAL A 189 13.28 -9.13 14.29
CA VAL A 189 11.97 -9.80 14.28
C VAL A 189 10.93 -8.95 14.99
N ALA A 190 11.23 -8.44 16.19
CA ALA A 190 10.31 -7.58 16.92
C ALA A 190 10.02 -6.24 16.20
N ALA A 191 11.02 -5.67 15.52
CA ALA A 191 10.86 -4.46 14.71
C ALA A 191 10.00 -4.73 13.47
N ALA A 192 10.15 -5.88 12.82
CA ALA A 192 9.31 -6.31 11.71
C ALA A 192 7.85 -6.51 12.15
N GLN A 193 7.62 -7.10 13.33
CA GLN A 193 6.28 -7.24 13.93
C GLN A 193 5.64 -5.88 14.21
N LEU A 194 6.40 -4.93 14.78
CA LEU A 194 5.93 -3.56 14.96
C LEU A 194 5.53 -2.90 13.63
N ARG A 195 6.35 -3.08 12.58
CA ARG A 195 6.04 -2.55 11.25
C ARG A 195 4.79 -3.19 10.65
N ALA A 196 4.59 -4.49 10.85
CA ALA A 196 3.38 -5.19 10.40
C ALA A 196 2.12 -4.65 11.10
N ALA A 197 2.18 -4.45 12.42
CA ALA A 197 1.08 -3.87 13.20
C ALA A 197 0.78 -2.43 12.77
N TYR A 198 1.81 -1.61 12.55
CA TYR A 198 1.65 -0.24 12.04
C TYR A 198 0.99 -0.21 10.66
N LEU A 199 1.37 -1.11 9.75
CA LEU A 199 0.74 -1.19 8.43
C LEU A 199 -0.71 -1.67 8.53
N ALA A 200 -1.04 -2.56 9.46
CA ALA A 200 -2.42 -2.98 9.69
C ALA A 200 -3.28 -1.81 10.20
N ASP A 201 -2.76 -1.02 11.13
CA ASP A 201 -3.41 0.21 11.61
C ASP A 201 -3.59 1.24 10.49
N ALA A 202 -2.55 1.52 9.72
CA ALA A 202 -2.64 2.45 8.59
C ALA A 202 -3.69 2.01 7.54
N ARG A 203 -3.87 0.70 7.34
CA ARG A 203 -4.87 0.12 6.42
C ARG A 203 -6.30 0.20 6.92
N THR A 204 -6.54 0.65 8.17
CA THR A 204 -7.89 0.96 8.65
C THR A 204 -8.49 2.18 7.94
N GLN A 205 -7.64 3.03 7.35
CA GLN A 205 -8.05 4.18 6.56
C GLN A 205 -7.89 3.86 5.07
N LEU A 206 -9.01 3.85 4.35
CA LEU A 206 -9.02 3.63 2.91
C LEU A 206 -8.99 4.99 2.24
N LEU A 207 -7.89 5.27 1.55
CA LEU A 207 -7.64 6.52 0.86
C LEU A 207 -8.00 6.41 -0.63
N ALA A 208 -8.32 7.54 -1.26
CA ALA A 208 -8.44 7.63 -2.70
C ALA A 208 -7.06 7.48 -3.37
N PRO A 209 -6.86 6.54 -4.32
CA PRO A 209 -5.59 6.37 -5.01
C PRO A 209 -5.38 7.38 -6.15
N VAL A 210 -6.46 7.97 -6.67
CA VAL A 210 -6.47 8.89 -7.81
C VAL A 210 -7.52 9.97 -7.60
N ASP A 211 -7.35 11.11 -8.26
CA ASP A 211 -8.38 12.15 -8.34
C ASP A 211 -9.55 11.67 -9.23
N GLY A 212 -10.78 11.90 -8.81
CA GLY A 212 -11.95 11.49 -9.58
C GLY A 212 -13.27 11.67 -8.84
N TYR A 213 -14.35 11.19 -9.45
CA TYR A 213 -15.67 11.22 -8.86
C TYR A 213 -16.05 9.86 -8.29
N VAL A 214 -16.72 9.87 -7.14
CA VAL A 214 -17.30 8.65 -6.57
C VAL A 214 -18.49 8.22 -7.42
N ALA A 215 -18.32 7.17 -8.22
CA ALA A 215 -19.36 6.64 -9.08
C ALA A 215 -20.39 5.80 -8.32
N LYS A 216 -19.93 5.08 -7.29
CA LYS A 216 -20.81 4.26 -6.45
C LYS A 216 -20.19 3.96 -5.09
N ARG A 217 -20.96 4.14 -4.04
CA ARG A 217 -20.68 3.73 -2.67
C ARG A 217 -21.62 2.60 -2.26
N SER A 218 -21.04 1.47 -1.89
CA SER A 218 -21.80 0.27 -1.48
C SER A 218 -21.74 0.01 0.04
N VAL A 219 -20.95 0.80 0.78
CA VAL A 219 -20.68 0.59 2.20
C VAL A 219 -21.51 1.51 3.10
N GLN A 220 -21.94 1.04 4.27
CA GLN A 220 -22.59 1.87 5.31
C GLN A 220 -21.86 1.86 6.65
N VAL A 221 -22.05 2.92 7.44
CA VAL A 221 -21.54 3.00 8.82
C VAL A 221 -22.14 1.87 9.66
N GLY A 222 -21.32 1.23 10.48
CA GLY A 222 -21.69 0.06 11.29
C GLY A 222 -21.58 -1.27 10.54
N GLN A 223 -21.43 -1.26 9.22
CA GLN A 223 -21.22 -2.49 8.44
C GLN A 223 -19.86 -3.10 8.75
N ARG A 224 -19.83 -4.43 8.89
CA ARG A 224 -18.58 -5.20 8.98
C ARG A 224 -18.14 -5.64 7.59
N VAL A 225 -16.88 -5.39 7.26
CA VAL A 225 -16.30 -5.63 5.94
C VAL A 225 -15.11 -6.59 6.03
N GLN A 226 -14.86 -7.32 4.94
CA GLN A 226 -13.76 -8.25 4.80
C GLN A 226 -12.83 -7.83 3.66
N PRO A 227 -11.53 -8.20 3.70
CA PRO A 227 -10.59 -7.89 2.64
C PRO A 227 -11.11 -8.27 1.25
N GLY A 228 -10.94 -7.37 0.28
CA GLY A 228 -11.39 -7.56 -1.10
C GLY A 228 -12.87 -7.24 -1.36
N THR A 229 -13.67 -6.89 -0.34
CA THR A 229 -15.06 -6.45 -0.54
C THR A 229 -15.07 -5.05 -1.18
N PRO A 230 -15.73 -4.83 -2.33
CA PRO A 230 -15.81 -3.51 -2.96
C PRO A 230 -16.68 -2.56 -2.12
N LEU A 231 -16.09 -1.47 -1.63
CA LEU A 231 -16.80 -0.49 -0.79
C LEU A 231 -17.18 0.77 -1.55
N MET A 232 -16.29 1.22 -2.44
CA MET A 232 -16.47 2.44 -3.22
C MET A 232 -15.81 2.28 -4.59
N ALA A 233 -16.31 3.01 -5.59
CA ALA A 233 -15.75 3.09 -6.93
C ALA A 233 -15.45 4.55 -7.26
N VAL A 234 -14.21 4.84 -7.66
CA VAL A 234 -13.77 6.18 -8.10
C VAL A 234 -13.46 6.13 -9.60
N VAL A 235 -14.02 7.08 -10.35
CA VAL A 235 -13.81 7.22 -11.80
C VAL A 235 -12.98 8.49 -12.07
N PRO A 236 -11.76 8.37 -12.62
CA PRO A 236 -10.96 9.52 -13.02
C PRO A 236 -11.51 10.13 -14.31
N LEU A 237 -11.70 11.46 -14.34
CA LEU A 237 -12.26 12.15 -15.51
C LEU A 237 -11.31 12.26 -16.72
N HIS A 238 -10.01 12.06 -16.52
CA HIS A 238 -9.03 12.19 -17.60
C HIS A 238 -8.93 10.93 -18.49
N GLN A 239 -9.72 9.90 -18.20
CA GLN A 239 -9.74 8.60 -18.92
C GLN A 239 -11.18 8.11 -19.13
N VAL A 240 -12.05 9.01 -19.61
CA VAL A 240 -13.42 8.67 -20.00
C VAL A 240 -13.52 8.60 -21.52
N TRP A 241 -14.33 7.68 -22.03
CA TRP A 241 -14.66 7.52 -23.44
C TRP A 241 -16.16 7.31 -23.61
N ILE A 242 -16.64 7.37 -24.83
CA ILE A 242 -18.06 7.17 -25.14
C ILE A 242 -18.19 5.94 -26.03
N ASP A 243 -18.91 4.94 -25.52
CA ASP A 243 -19.31 3.79 -26.31
C ASP A 243 -20.65 4.09 -26.96
N ALA A 244 -20.63 4.32 -28.27
CA ALA A 244 -21.80 4.64 -29.07
C ALA A 244 -22.20 3.42 -29.92
N ASN A 245 -23.44 2.97 -29.77
CA ASN A 245 -23.99 1.83 -30.50
C ASN A 245 -24.61 2.30 -31.81
N PHE A 246 -24.07 1.81 -32.93
CA PHE A 246 -24.58 2.06 -34.28
C PHE A 246 -25.16 0.79 -34.88
N LYS A 247 -26.15 0.92 -35.77
CA LYS A 247 -26.67 -0.23 -36.53
C LYS A 247 -25.62 -0.71 -37.52
N GLU A 248 -25.60 -2.00 -37.81
CA GLU A 248 -24.66 -2.60 -38.78
C GLU A 248 -24.65 -1.88 -40.13
N THR A 249 -25.81 -1.39 -40.58
CA THR A 249 -25.93 -0.62 -41.82
C THR A 249 -25.16 0.70 -41.80
N GLN A 250 -25.03 1.32 -40.63
CA GLN A 250 -24.38 2.62 -40.41
C GLN A 250 -22.86 2.47 -40.24
N LEU A 251 -22.39 1.29 -39.81
CA LEU A 251 -20.96 1.02 -39.61
C LEU A 251 -20.15 0.91 -40.91
N THR A 252 -20.80 0.70 -42.07
CA THR A 252 -20.17 0.39 -43.36
C THR A 252 -19.06 1.39 -43.74
N ASP A 253 -19.32 2.68 -43.54
CA ASP A 253 -18.44 3.78 -43.95
C ASP A 253 -17.69 4.44 -42.76
N MET A 254 -17.88 3.93 -41.54
CA MET A 254 -17.21 4.42 -40.34
C MET A 254 -15.74 3.97 -40.29
N ARG A 255 -14.84 4.88 -39.93
CA ARG A 255 -13.38 4.64 -39.87
C ARG A 255 -12.78 5.30 -38.64
N ILE A 256 -11.76 4.65 -38.08
CA ILE A 256 -10.94 5.19 -36.98
C ILE A 256 -10.34 6.55 -37.39
N GLY A 257 -10.40 7.51 -36.48
CA GLY A 257 -9.89 8.87 -36.64
C GLY A 257 -10.88 9.88 -37.22
N GLN A 258 -12.08 9.45 -37.62
CA GLN A 258 -13.14 10.37 -38.07
C GLN A 258 -13.57 11.31 -36.91
N PRO A 259 -13.78 12.61 -37.19
CA PRO A 259 -14.25 13.55 -36.17
C PRO A 259 -15.69 13.24 -35.79
N VAL A 260 -16.02 13.37 -34.51
CA VAL A 260 -17.38 13.23 -33.98
C VAL A 260 -17.74 14.45 -33.15
N GLU A 261 -19.03 14.81 -33.19
CA GLU A 261 -19.63 15.80 -32.32
C GLU A 261 -20.54 15.06 -31.34
N ILE A 262 -20.44 15.41 -30.07
CA ILE A 262 -21.14 14.78 -28.96
C ILE A 262 -21.90 15.88 -28.23
N GLU A 263 -23.20 15.70 -28.08
CA GLU A 263 -24.04 16.60 -27.29
C GLU A 263 -24.54 15.85 -26.05
N SER A 264 -24.64 16.57 -24.93
CA SER A 264 -25.17 16.02 -23.69
C SER A 264 -26.54 16.62 -23.39
N ASP A 265 -27.55 15.76 -23.26
CA ASP A 265 -28.92 16.16 -22.90
C ASP A 265 -28.98 16.98 -21.60
N VAL A 266 -28.09 16.69 -20.64
CA VAL A 266 -28.05 17.33 -19.32
C VAL A 266 -27.80 18.83 -19.42
N TYR A 267 -26.99 19.27 -20.39
CA TYR A 267 -26.66 20.68 -20.58
C TYR A 267 -27.51 21.35 -21.67
N GLY A 268 -28.39 20.59 -22.33
CA GLY A 268 -29.03 20.99 -23.58
C GLY A 268 -27.99 21.23 -24.69
N GLY A 269 -28.43 21.53 -25.91
CA GLY A 269 -27.56 21.86 -27.05
C GLY A 269 -26.69 23.13 -26.88
N ALA A 270 -26.51 23.60 -25.64
CA ALA A 270 -25.62 24.69 -25.27
C ALA A 270 -24.14 24.27 -25.20
N VAL A 271 -23.84 22.97 -25.07
CA VAL A 271 -22.47 22.44 -24.99
C VAL A 271 -22.30 21.28 -25.96
N SER A 272 -21.46 21.47 -26.99
CA SER A 272 -20.99 20.39 -27.86
C SER A 272 -19.53 20.05 -27.54
N TYR A 273 -19.24 18.75 -27.50
CA TYR A 273 -17.92 18.19 -27.33
C TYR A 273 -17.46 17.59 -28.66
N THR A 274 -16.18 17.73 -28.97
CA THR A 274 -15.58 17.15 -30.18
C THR A 274 -14.66 16.00 -29.82
N GLY A 275 -14.77 14.88 -30.53
CA GLY A 275 -13.94 13.71 -30.35
C GLY A 275 -13.46 13.12 -31.67
N LYS A 276 -12.83 11.95 -31.60
CA LYS A 276 -12.54 11.11 -32.76
C LYS A 276 -12.95 9.68 -32.48
N VAL A 277 -13.34 8.96 -33.52
CA VAL A 277 -13.53 7.50 -33.46
C VAL A 277 -12.18 6.85 -33.16
N GLU A 278 -12.13 5.99 -32.16
CA GLU A 278 -10.96 5.16 -31.83
C GLU A 278 -11.12 3.73 -32.37
#